data_AF-A0AAD7FDV3-F1
#
_entry.id   AF-A0AAD7FDV3-F1
#
_cell.length_a   1.000
_cell.length_b   1.000
_cell.length_c   1.000
_cell.angle_alpha   90.00
_cell.angle_beta   90.00
_cell.angle_gamma   90.00
#
_symmetry.space_group_name_H-M   'P 1'
#
loop_
_entity.id
_entity.type
_entity.pdbx_description
1 polymer ?
#
loop_
_entity_poly.entity_id
_entity_poly.type
_entity_poly.pdbx_seq_one_letter_code
_entity_poly.pdbx_strand_id
1 'polypeptide(L)'
;MSAPAAWDGAEKHAGPVLLPNGDVVIINGAHTGYSGYPSVGDSGAINGNADHPATTPIMYKPSLPAGQRLTQVGLPTSPIPRMYHSAATLTAKGNIMVAASNPHPFVLSADNNPNNYSYPSEYRVEYLNPDFITNGSPRPVISKSPSQLAFNAQGTMTVTIPSTLAAGELQVSLIDMGYITHGWHAGQRLVFLEHTLSGNTLTITAPPNGNIYAPGPGWIYVVADGVWSEGVQIMIGDGGNPPRPAQGVPVSITSV
;
A
#
# COMPACT_ATOMS: atom_id res chain seq x y z
N MET A 1 -30.81 -12.73 2.35
CA MET A 1 -29.46 -12.15 2.43
C MET A 1 -28.93 -12.11 1.01
N SER A 2 -28.83 -10.92 0.41
CA SER A 2 -28.25 -10.75 -0.92
C SER A 2 -26.76 -11.11 -0.85
N ALA A 3 -26.26 -11.82 -1.86
CA ALA A 3 -24.83 -12.08 -1.99
C ALA A 3 -24.05 -10.76 -1.91
N PRO A 4 -22.85 -10.73 -1.29
CA PRO A 4 -21.99 -9.57 -1.35
C PRO A 4 -21.79 -9.17 -2.82
N ALA A 5 -21.92 -7.88 -3.12
CA ALA A 5 -21.77 -7.38 -4.49
C ALA A 5 -20.42 -7.87 -5.03
N ALA A 6 -20.49 -8.72 -6.05
CA ALA A 6 -19.31 -9.19 -6.76
C ALA A 6 -18.63 -7.98 -7.42
N TRP A 7 -17.30 -8.05 -7.52
CA TRP A 7 -16.47 -7.12 -8.30
C TRP A 7 -17.10 -6.85 -9.68
N ASP A 8 -17.28 -5.57 -10.02
CA ASP A 8 -18.13 -5.11 -11.12
C ASP A 8 -17.38 -4.70 -12.40
N GLY A 9 -16.04 -4.74 -12.41
CA GLY A 9 -15.30 -4.56 -13.66
C GLY A 9 -13.85 -4.10 -13.53
N ALA A 10 -13.19 -4.01 -14.67
CA ALA A 10 -11.79 -3.63 -14.77
C ALA A 10 -11.56 -2.16 -14.38
N GLU A 11 -10.61 -1.92 -13.48
CA GLU A 11 -10.15 -0.57 -13.17
C GLU A 11 -8.95 -0.20 -14.04
N LYS A 12 -8.96 1.02 -14.58
CA LYS A 12 -7.86 1.63 -15.31
C LYS A 12 -7.20 2.65 -14.40
N HIS A 13 -5.86 2.61 -14.29
CA HIS A 13 -5.05 3.49 -13.44
C HIS A 13 -5.18 3.36 -11.94
N ALA A 14 -5.84 2.32 -11.46
CA ALA A 14 -5.82 2.04 -10.04
C ALA A 14 -4.39 1.70 -9.59
N GLY A 15 -4.00 2.20 -8.42
CA GLY A 15 -2.71 1.92 -7.80
C GLY A 15 -2.88 0.84 -6.72
N PRO A 16 -2.15 -0.30 -6.79
CA PRO A 16 -2.14 -1.27 -5.72
C PRO A 16 -1.27 -0.79 -4.55
N VAL A 17 -1.80 -0.84 -3.33
CA VAL A 17 -1.08 -0.51 -2.09
C VAL A 17 -0.96 -1.77 -1.23
N LEU A 18 0.27 -2.23 -0.99
CA LEU A 18 0.54 -3.34 -0.06
C LEU A 18 0.26 -2.91 1.38
N LEU A 19 -0.49 -3.71 2.12
CA LEU A 19 -0.80 -3.50 3.52
C LEU A 19 0.11 -4.32 4.44
N PRO A 20 0.33 -3.90 5.70
CA PRO A 20 1.14 -4.64 6.65
C PRO A 20 0.74 -6.09 6.85
N ASN A 21 -0.56 -6.42 6.77
CA ASN A 21 -1.07 -7.78 6.93
C ASN A 21 -0.97 -8.67 5.66
N GLY A 22 -0.39 -8.16 4.56
CA GLY A 22 -0.27 -8.89 3.30
C GLY A 22 -1.46 -8.77 2.36
N ASP A 23 -2.53 -8.08 2.77
CA ASP A 23 -3.60 -7.69 1.85
C ASP A 23 -3.12 -6.55 0.92
N VAL A 24 -3.86 -6.34 -0.17
CA VAL A 24 -3.59 -5.27 -1.13
C VAL A 24 -4.86 -4.47 -1.35
N VAL A 25 -4.77 -3.15 -1.22
CA VAL A 25 -5.86 -2.26 -1.62
C VAL A 25 -5.58 -1.75 -3.03
N ILE A 26 -6.52 -1.97 -3.94
CA ILE A 26 -6.51 -1.40 -5.28
C ILE A 26 -7.46 -0.19 -5.23
N ILE A 27 -6.95 1.00 -5.53
CA ILE A 27 -7.66 2.26 -5.32
C ILE A 27 -7.34 3.28 -6.42
N ASN A 28 -8.24 4.23 -6.62
CA ASN A 28 -8.25 5.23 -7.69
C ASN A 28 -8.63 4.62 -9.05
N GLY A 29 -8.59 5.45 -10.09
CA GLY A 29 -8.81 5.02 -11.46
C GLY A 29 -10.25 5.17 -11.94
N ALA A 30 -10.56 4.45 -13.00
CA ALA A 30 -11.82 4.55 -13.73
C ALA A 30 -12.23 3.21 -14.34
N HIS A 31 -13.53 2.97 -14.48
CA HIS A 31 -14.07 1.73 -15.04
C HIS A 31 -13.99 1.69 -16.58
N THR A 32 -13.83 2.85 -17.25
CA THR A 32 -13.78 2.93 -18.71
C THR A 32 -12.62 3.76 -19.22
N GLY A 33 -12.16 3.46 -20.44
CA GLY A 33 -11.09 4.18 -21.12
C GLY A 33 -9.67 3.65 -20.86
N TYR A 34 -8.69 4.55 -20.90
CA TYR A 34 -7.26 4.23 -20.88
C TYR A 34 -6.40 5.36 -20.30
N SER A 35 -5.09 5.10 -20.27
CA SER A 35 -4.12 5.98 -19.65
C SER A 35 -3.64 7.17 -20.47
N GLY A 36 -3.43 8.31 -19.79
CA GLY A 36 -2.91 9.52 -20.40
C GLY A 36 -3.89 10.70 -20.41
N TYR A 37 -3.39 11.79 -20.99
CA TYR A 37 -4.17 12.95 -21.38
C TYR A 37 -4.99 12.70 -22.65
N PRO A 38 -6.10 13.43 -22.87
CA PRO A 38 -6.88 13.39 -24.11
C PRO A 38 -5.98 13.39 -25.36
N SER A 39 -5.85 12.21 -26.00
CA SER A 39 -4.95 12.02 -27.14
C SER A 39 -5.43 11.00 -28.18
N VAL A 40 -6.47 10.19 -27.89
CA VAL A 40 -7.09 9.31 -28.89
C VAL A 40 -8.38 9.94 -29.36
N GLY A 41 -8.49 10.14 -30.68
CA GLY A 41 -9.53 10.96 -31.33
C GLY A 41 -10.96 10.41 -31.31
N ASP A 42 -11.23 9.32 -30.57
CA ASP A 42 -12.56 8.72 -30.47
C ASP A 42 -12.80 8.06 -29.10
N SER A 43 -12.58 8.79 -28.00
CA SER A 43 -12.98 8.32 -26.66
C SER A 43 -14.44 8.62 -26.33
N GLY A 44 -15.18 9.35 -27.19
CA GLY A 44 -16.47 9.93 -26.84
C GLY A 44 -16.41 10.95 -25.68
N ALA A 45 -15.22 11.17 -25.12
CA ALA A 45 -15.03 11.97 -23.94
C ALA A 45 -14.54 13.35 -24.35
N ILE A 46 -15.47 14.30 -24.27
CA ILE A 46 -15.17 15.70 -23.98
C ILE A 46 -14.30 15.80 -22.70
N ASN A 47 -14.19 14.72 -21.91
CA ASN A 47 -13.66 14.61 -20.55
C ASN A 47 -12.27 13.95 -20.39
N GLY A 48 -11.58 13.53 -21.46
CA GLY A 48 -10.24 12.91 -21.37
C GLY A 48 -10.13 11.49 -21.97
N ASN A 49 -9.15 10.70 -21.52
CA ASN A 49 -8.94 9.31 -21.99
C ASN A 49 -9.73 8.26 -21.19
N ALA A 50 -10.29 8.63 -20.03
CA ALA A 50 -10.99 7.73 -19.12
C ALA A 50 -12.21 8.41 -18.50
N ASP A 51 -13.22 7.61 -18.17
CA ASP A 51 -14.50 8.06 -17.59
C ASP A 51 -15.07 6.98 -16.66
N HIS A 52 -16.16 7.28 -15.93
CA HIS A 52 -16.74 6.45 -14.88
C HIS A 52 -15.73 6.19 -13.74
N PRO A 53 -15.49 7.16 -12.85
CA PRO A 53 -14.48 7.05 -11.80
C PRO A 53 -14.74 5.84 -10.89
N ALA A 54 -13.67 5.11 -10.57
CA ALA A 54 -13.71 4.05 -9.57
C ALA A 54 -13.63 4.68 -8.18
N THR A 55 -14.78 4.88 -7.55
CA THR A 55 -14.91 5.62 -6.29
C THR A 55 -14.89 4.74 -5.04
N THR A 56 -15.03 3.43 -5.22
CA THR A 56 -14.95 2.44 -4.15
C THR A 56 -13.72 1.57 -4.36
N PRO A 57 -12.74 1.55 -3.43
CA PRO A 57 -11.55 0.70 -3.56
C PRO A 57 -11.92 -0.78 -3.61
N ILE A 58 -10.99 -1.62 -4.06
CA ILE A 58 -11.09 -3.08 -4.00
C ILE A 58 -10.05 -3.61 -3.01
N MET A 59 -10.47 -4.48 -2.10
CA MET A 59 -9.57 -5.26 -1.26
C MET A 59 -9.23 -6.58 -1.96
N TYR A 60 -7.95 -6.83 -2.19
CA TYR A 60 -7.40 -8.11 -2.60
C TYR A 60 -6.76 -8.83 -1.41
N LYS A 61 -7.24 -10.03 -1.08
CA LYS A 61 -6.77 -10.87 0.03
C LYS A 61 -6.12 -12.14 -0.52
N PRO A 62 -4.79 -12.18 -0.70
CA PRO A 62 -4.10 -13.31 -1.35
C PRO A 62 -4.27 -14.65 -0.61
N SER A 63 -4.47 -14.61 0.70
CA SER A 63 -4.63 -15.78 1.57
C SER A 63 -5.94 -16.53 1.36
N LEU A 64 -6.95 -15.89 0.76
CA LEU A 64 -8.24 -16.53 0.50
C LEU A 64 -8.20 -17.46 -0.73
N PRO A 65 -9.11 -18.44 -0.83
CA PRO A 65 -9.24 -19.30 -2.00
C PRO A 65 -9.46 -18.51 -3.30
N ALA A 66 -9.01 -19.06 -4.42
CA ALA A 66 -9.25 -18.47 -5.74
C ALA A 66 -10.76 -18.24 -5.96
N GLY A 67 -11.11 -17.08 -6.53
CA GLY A 67 -12.50 -16.63 -6.70
C GLY A 67 -13.09 -15.89 -5.49
N GLN A 68 -12.41 -15.88 -4.33
CA GLN A 68 -12.86 -15.16 -3.12
C GLN A 68 -11.90 -14.04 -2.69
N ARG A 69 -10.88 -13.77 -3.50
CA ARG A 69 -9.79 -12.87 -3.12
C ARG A 69 -10.12 -11.39 -3.29
N LEU A 70 -11.11 -11.02 -4.09
CA LEU A 70 -11.46 -9.63 -4.37
C LEU A 70 -12.81 -9.29 -3.74
N THR A 71 -12.89 -8.16 -3.04
CA THR A 71 -14.13 -7.67 -2.46
C THR A 71 -14.13 -6.15 -2.32
N GLN A 72 -15.29 -5.53 -2.48
CA GLN A 72 -15.54 -4.13 -2.12
C GLN A 72 -16.40 -4.00 -0.86
N VAL A 73 -16.82 -5.12 -0.27
CA VAL A 73 -17.69 -5.14 0.91
C VAL A 73 -17.01 -4.49 2.10
N GLY A 74 -17.69 -3.53 2.71
CA GLY A 74 -17.20 -2.81 3.89
C GLY A 74 -16.22 -1.69 3.57
N LEU A 75 -15.85 -1.49 2.29
CA LEU A 75 -15.00 -0.37 1.88
C LEU A 75 -15.83 0.89 1.63
N PRO A 76 -15.32 2.08 2.02
CA PRO A 76 -16.04 3.32 1.82
C PRO A 76 -15.95 3.78 0.36
N THR A 77 -16.97 4.53 -0.06
CA THR A 77 -16.99 5.23 -1.35
C THR A 77 -16.62 6.70 -1.14
N SER A 78 -15.70 7.23 -1.95
CA SER A 78 -15.40 8.67 -1.98
C SER A 78 -16.20 9.39 -3.07
N PRO A 79 -16.74 10.60 -2.82
CA PRO A 79 -17.35 11.41 -3.88
C PRO A 79 -16.29 12.10 -4.78
N ILE A 80 -14.99 11.94 -4.51
CA ILE A 80 -13.91 12.60 -5.24
C ILE A 80 -13.36 11.66 -6.32
N PRO A 81 -13.48 12.00 -7.61
CA PRO A 81 -12.86 11.24 -8.70
C PRO A 81 -11.33 11.28 -8.62
N ARG A 82 -10.70 10.12 -8.41
CA ARG A 82 -9.23 9.97 -8.42
C ARG A 82 -8.77 9.42 -9.77
N MET A 83 -8.78 10.26 -10.78
CA MET A 83 -8.51 9.88 -12.18
C MET A 83 -6.99 9.78 -12.47
N TYR A 84 -6.60 9.87 -13.75
CA TYR A 84 -5.19 9.91 -14.15
C TYR A 84 -4.40 11.00 -13.38
N HIS A 85 -3.14 10.71 -13.06
CA HIS A 85 -2.30 11.47 -12.12
C HIS A 85 -2.77 11.52 -10.66
N SER A 86 -3.71 10.66 -10.26
CA SER A 86 -3.89 10.36 -8.83
C SER A 86 -2.74 9.50 -8.29
N ALA A 87 -2.59 9.51 -6.98
CA ALA A 87 -1.65 8.68 -6.26
C ALA A 87 -2.28 8.17 -4.96
N ALA A 88 -1.89 6.96 -4.55
CA ALA A 88 -2.21 6.40 -3.25
C ALA A 88 -0.99 5.71 -2.65
N THR A 89 -0.75 5.86 -1.35
CA THR A 89 0.36 5.18 -0.67
C THR A 89 0.07 4.93 0.80
N LEU A 90 0.66 3.87 1.37
CA LEU A 90 0.64 3.59 2.80
C LEU A 90 1.43 4.68 3.54
N THR A 91 0.97 5.07 4.72
CA THR A 91 1.69 5.99 5.61
C THR A 91 2.22 5.26 6.83
N ALA A 92 3.15 5.88 7.56
CA ALA A 92 3.64 5.38 8.85
C ALA A 92 2.53 5.18 9.91
N LYS A 93 1.40 5.89 9.80
CA LYS A 93 0.23 5.70 10.67
C LYS A 93 -0.52 4.39 10.38
N GLY A 94 -0.18 3.72 9.28
CA GLY A 94 -0.85 2.51 8.82
C GLY A 94 -2.16 2.76 8.09
N ASN A 95 -2.48 4.00 7.73
CA ASN A 95 -3.56 4.34 6.81
C ASN A 95 -3.02 4.61 5.41
N ILE A 96 -3.91 4.78 4.43
CA ILE A 96 -3.54 5.04 3.04
C ILE A 96 -3.85 6.50 2.72
N MET A 97 -2.83 7.27 2.35
CA MET A 97 -3.00 8.61 1.80
C MET A 97 -3.45 8.50 0.35
N VAL A 98 -4.47 9.26 -0.04
CA VAL A 98 -5.01 9.36 -1.39
C VAL A 98 -5.00 10.82 -1.82
N ALA A 99 -4.34 11.13 -2.93
CA ALA A 99 -4.12 12.50 -3.36
C ALA A 99 -4.24 12.68 -4.87
N ALA A 100 -4.38 13.95 -5.26
CA ALA A 100 -4.50 14.43 -6.62
C ALA A 100 -5.73 13.91 -7.38
N SER A 101 -5.99 14.52 -8.53
CA SER A 101 -5.72 13.93 -9.84
C SER A 101 -5.66 15.08 -10.87
N ASN A 102 -5.07 14.85 -12.04
CA ASN A 102 -5.17 15.78 -13.16
C ASN A 102 -5.12 15.01 -14.49
N PRO A 103 -6.27 14.65 -15.06
CA PRO A 103 -6.32 13.94 -16.33
C PRO A 103 -6.13 14.85 -17.57
N HIS A 104 -5.71 16.11 -17.39
CA HIS A 104 -5.62 17.12 -18.45
C HIS A 104 -4.20 17.71 -18.60
N PRO A 105 -3.81 18.14 -19.82
CA PRO A 105 -2.48 18.69 -20.07
C PRO A 105 -2.25 20.09 -19.45
N PHE A 106 -3.30 20.69 -18.88
CA PHE A 106 -3.27 21.97 -18.18
C PHE A 106 -3.97 21.83 -16.83
N VAL A 107 -3.73 22.79 -15.95
CA VAL A 107 -4.42 22.88 -14.66
C VAL A 107 -5.84 23.39 -14.87
N LEU A 108 -6.82 22.65 -14.36
CA LEU A 108 -8.23 22.99 -14.41
C LEU A 108 -8.78 23.24 -13.01
N SER A 109 -9.52 24.32 -12.84
CA SER A 109 -10.30 24.71 -11.68
C SER A 109 -11.71 25.08 -12.15
N ALA A 110 -12.62 25.34 -11.21
CA ALA A 110 -13.96 25.84 -11.54
C ALA A 110 -13.91 27.14 -12.38
N ASP A 111 -12.88 27.97 -12.18
CA ASP A 111 -12.77 29.31 -12.77
C ASP A 111 -12.10 29.30 -14.16
N ASN A 112 -11.36 28.25 -14.52
CA ASN A 112 -10.64 28.16 -15.80
C ASN A 112 -10.97 26.89 -16.60
N ASN A 113 -12.22 26.44 -16.52
CA ASN A 113 -12.75 25.28 -17.23
C ASN A 113 -13.68 25.67 -18.40
N PRO A 114 -13.16 26.27 -19.50
CA PRO A 114 -13.99 26.84 -20.57
C PRO A 114 -14.79 25.80 -21.34
N ASN A 115 -14.38 24.54 -21.31
CA ASN A 115 -15.03 23.43 -22.01
C ASN A 115 -15.82 22.52 -21.05
N ASN A 116 -16.00 22.94 -19.78
CA ASN A 116 -16.74 22.20 -18.76
C ASN A 116 -16.32 20.72 -18.63
N TYR A 117 -15.01 20.47 -18.62
CA TYR A 117 -14.42 19.15 -18.37
C TYR A 117 -14.90 18.59 -17.02
N SER A 118 -15.28 17.30 -17.01
CA SER A 118 -15.91 16.65 -15.84
C SER A 118 -14.95 16.37 -14.66
N TYR A 119 -13.63 16.40 -14.89
CA TYR A 119 -12.63 16.00 -13.89
C TYR A 119 -11.51 17.05 -13.77
N PRO A 120 -11.79 18.22 -13.15
CA PRO A 120 -10.78 19.26 -12.95
C PRO A 120 -9.64 18.79 -12.05
N SER A 121 -8.58 19.58 -11.96
CA SER A 121 -7.44 19.29 -11.08
C SER A 121 -7.90 19.23 -9.63
N GLU A 122 -7.68 18.08 -8.99
CA GLU A 122 -8.06 17.83 -7.61
C GLU A 122 -6.83 17.99 -6.70
N TYR A 123 -6.96 18.84 -5.68
CA TYR A 123 -5.87 19.19 -4.77
C TYR A 123 -6.05 18.65 -3.35
N ARG A 124 -7.26 18.18 -3.02
CA ARG A 124 -7.56 17.65 -1.70
C ARG A 124 -6.90 16.29 -1.51
N VAL A 125 -6.51 16.04 -0.27
CA VAL A 125 -5.98 14.76 0.20
C VAL A 125 -7.04 14.10 1.07
N GLU A 126 -7.26 12.80 0.85
CA GLU A 126 -8.08 11.94 1.67
C GLU A 126 -7.20 10.86 2.32
N TYR A 127 -7.70 10.27 3.40
CA TYR A 127 -7.07 9.10 4.02
C TYR A 127 -8.08 7.97 4.09
N LEU A 128 -7.76 6.83 3.48
CA LEU A 128 -8.49 5.59 3.69
C LEU A 128 -7.94 4.92 4.96
N ASN A 129 -8.75 4.93 6.01
CA ASN A 129 -8.44 4.35 7.30
C ASN A 129 -9.06 2.94 7.39
N PRO A 130 -8.27 1.91 7.73
CA PRO A 130 -8.81 0.65 8.24
C PRO A 130 -9.76 0.87 9.42
N ASP A 131 -10.75 -0.01 9.59
CA ASP A 131 -11.78 0.10 10.63
C ASP A 131 -11.20 0.30 12.03
N PHE A 132 -10.14 -0.43 12.37
CA PHE A 132 -9.49 -0.35 13.67
C PHE A 132 -8.72 0.97 13.91
N ILE A 133 -8.43 1.76 12.85
CA ILE A 133 -8.01 3.17 13.01
C ILE A 133 -9.23 4.03 13.31
N THR A 134 -10.27 3.92 12.48
CA THR A 134 -11.47 4.77 12.55
C THR A 134 -12.22 4.65 13.87
N ASN A 135 -12.35 3.42 14.39
CA ASN A 135 -13.08 3.15 15.63
C ASN A 135 -12.21 3.23 16.89
N GLY A 136 -10.91 3.54 16.76
CA GLY A 136 -9.98 3.64 17.88
C GLY A 136 -9.68 2.32 18.59
N SER A 137 -9.87 1.17 17.92
CA SER A 137 -9.55 -0.13 18.51
C SER A 137 -8.06 -0.23 18.87
N PRO A 138 -7.72 -0.86 20.02
CA PRO A 138 -6.34 -1.11 20.39
C PRO A 138 -5.58 -1.87 19.29
N ARG A 139 -4.34 -1.44 19.05
CA ARG A 139 -3.43 -2.06 18.08
C ARG A 139 -2.10 -2.40 18.74
N PRO A 140 -1.28 -3.29 18.15
CA PRO A 140 0.09 -3.50 18.60
C PRO A 140 0.87 -2.18 18.65
N VAL A 141 1.79 -2.05 19.61
CA VAL A 141 2.65 -0.86 19.76
C VAL A 141 4.10 -1.29 19.79
N ILE A 142 4.93 -0.67 18.95
CA ILE A 142 6.39 -0.83 18.98
C ILE A 142 6.96 0.32 19.82
N SER A 143 7.54 0.00 20.97
CA SER A 143 8.09 1.00 21.90
C SER A 143 9.60 1.18 21.78
N LYS A 144 10.31 0.14 21.31
CA LYS A 144 11.75 0.15 21.01
C LYS A 144 12.00 -0.70 19.79
N SER A 145 12.87 -0.22 18.91
CA SER A 145 13.31 -0.92 17.70
C SER A 145 14.77 -0.56 17.42
N PRO A 146 15.57 -1.46 16.81
CA PRO A 146 16.82 -1.05 16.19
C PRO A 146 16.55 -0.01 15.09
N SER A 147 17.46 0.95 14.96
CA SER A 147 17.45 1.91 13.84
C SER A 147 18.02 1.31 12.55
N GLN A 148 18.82 0.25 12.66
CA GLN A 148 19.47 -0.41 11.54
C GLN A 148 19.69 -1.91 11.83
N LEU A 149 19.54 -2.74 10.80
CA LEU A 149 19.94 -4.14 10.81
C LEU A 149 20.71 -4.49 9.54
N ALA A 150 21.85 -5.16 9.70
CA ALA A 150 22.53 -5.79 8.58
C ALA A 150 21.70 -6.96 8.04
N PHE A 151 21.87 -7.31 6.77
CA PHE A 151 21.22 -8.50 6.21
C PHE A 151 21.57 -9.76 7.00
N ASN A 152 20.58 -10.64 7.18
CA ASN A 152 20.68 -11.88 7.94
C ASN A 152 21.07 -11.70 9.44
N ALA A 153 21.06 -10.46 9.96
CA ALA A 153 21.30 -10.20 11.37
C ALA A 153 19.99 -10.21 12.16
N GLN A 154 20.10 -10.49 13.46
CA GLN A 154 18.98 -10.40 14.38
C GLN A 154 18.97 -9.07 15.14
N GLY A 155 17.78 -8.59 15.44
CA GLY A 155 17.53 -7.45 16.31
C GLY A 155 16.37 -7.73 17.26
N THR A 156 16.26 -6.94 18.33
CA THR A 156 15.15 -7.06 19.29
C THR A 156 14.32 -5.78 19.30
N MET A 157 13.00 -5.97 19.35
CA MET A 157 12.02 -4.91 19.52
C MET A 157 11.26 -5.13 20.83
N THR A 158 10.84 -4.05 21.48
CA THR A 158 9.92 -4.12 22.61
C THR A 158 8.52 -3.78 22.12
N VAL A 159 7.59 -4.72 22.25
CA VAL A 159 6.23 -4.62 21.71
C VAL A 159 5.18 -4.84 22.79
N THR A 160 4.06 -4.15 22.66
CA THR A 160 2.84 -4.42 23.43
C THR A 160 1.77 -4.91 22.46
N ILE A 161 1.26 -6.11 22.68
CA ILE A 161 0.15 -6.68 21.90
C ILE A 161 -1.12 -6.61 22.77
N PRO A 162 -2.21 -5.98 22.30
CA PRO A 162 -3.49 -6.01 22.99
C PRO A 162 -3.95 -7.45 23.27
N SER A 163 -4.47 -7.70 24.47
CA SER A 163 -4.90 -9.05 24.89
C SER A 163 -5.99 -9.63 23.96
N THR A 164 -6.81 -8.78 23.36
CA THR A 164 -7.84 -9.17 22.38
C THR A 164 -7.28 -9.74 21.09
N LEU A 165 -6.00 -9.48 20.78
CA LEU A 165 -5.31 -9.94 19.56
C LEU A 165 -4.26 -11.03 19.87
N ALA A 166 -4.00 -11.32 21.15
CA ALA A 166 -2.84 -12.11 21.57
C ALA A 166 -2.91 -13.60 21.18
N ALA A 167 -4.11 -14.11 20.88
CA ALA A 167 -4.33 -15.48 20.43
C ALA A 167 -4.29 -15.64 18.89
N GLY A 168 -4.22 -14.53 18.15
CA GLY A 168 -4.21 -14.54 16.70
C GLY A 168 -2.81 -14.73 16.10
N GLU A 169 -2.75 -14.73 14.77
CA GLU A 169 -1.49 -14.79 14.03
C GLU A 169 -0.66 -13.52 14.27
N LEU A 170 0.62 -13.70 14.61
CA LEU A 170 1.60 -12.62 14.72
C LEU A 170 2.47 -12.60 13.46
N GLN A 171 2.62 -11.42 12.87
CA GLN A 171 3.52 -11.19 11.75
C GLN A 171 4.34 -9.92 12.00
N VAL A 172 5.55 -9.91 11.43
CA VAL A 172 6.41 -8.72 11.41
C VAL A 172 6.66 -8.35 9.95
N SER A 173 6.22 -7.17 9.57
CA SER A 173 6.20 -6.74 8.17
C SER A 173 7.21 -5.64 7.95
N LEU A 174 8.19 -5.88 7.08
CA LEU A 174 9.10 -4.87 6.56
C LEU A 174 8.58 -4.39 5.20
N ILE A 175 8.29 -3.09 5.11
CA ILE A 175 7.73 -2.47 3.92
C ILE A 175 8.66 -1.39 3.39
N ASP A 176 9.02 -1.50 2.11
CA ASP A 176 9.39 -0.36 1.29
C ASP A 176 8.10 0.21 0.68
N MET A 177 7.79 1.47 0.97
CA MET A 177 6.61 2.13 0.41
C MET A 177 6.80 2.50 -1.06
N GLY A 178 8.05 2.56 -1.52
CA GLY A 178 8.42 2.98 -2.87
C GLY A 178 7.94 4.39 -3.20
N TYR A 179 7.68 4.62 -4.48
CA TYR A 179 6.98 5.79 -4.96
C TYR A 179 5.92 5.40 -5.99
N ILE A 180 4.92 6.28 -6.14
CA ILE A 180 3.76 6.06 -7.01
C ILE A 180 3.60 7.24 -7.96
N THR A 181 3.41 6.93 -9.24
CA THR A 181 2.95 7.89 -10.23
C THR A 181 2.25 7.15 -11.36
N HIS A 182 1.22 7.75 -11.99
CA HIS A 182 0.58 7.16 -13.18
C HIS A 182 0.04 5.73 -12.98
N GLY A 183 -0.43 5.40 -11.76
CA GLY A 183 -0.86 4.03 -11.40
C GLY A 183 0.30 3.01 -11.26
N TRP A 184 1.55 3.47 -11.34
CA TRP A 184 2.75 2.65 -11.26
C TRP A 184 3.45 2.81 -9.90
N HIS A 185 3.49 1.73 -9.11
CA HIS A 185 4.28 1.63 -7.89
C HIS A 185 5.68 1.08 -8.19
N ALA A 186 6.69 1.93 -8.10
CA ALA A 186 8.08 1.53 -8.23
C ALA A 186 8.71 1.35 -6.85
N GLY A 187 9.39 0.22 -6.64
CA GLY A 187 10.13 -0.05 -5.40
C GLY A 187 9.28 -0.56 -4.23
N GLN A 188 7.94 -0.45 -4.30
CA GLN A 188 7.08 -0.97 -3.23
C GLN A 188 7.32 -2.47 -3.02
N ARG A 189 7.55 -2.86 -1.76
CA ARG A 189 7.85 -4.25 -1.40
C ARG A 189 7.42 -4.54 0.03
N LEU A 190 6.80 -5.69 0.24
CA LEU A 190 6.49 -6.24 1.56
C LEU A 190 7.30 -7.52 1.77
N VAL A 191 8.00 -7.62 2.89
CA VAL A 191 8.72 -8.82 3.34
C VAL A 191 8.30 -9.13 4.77
N PHE A 192 7.78 -10.33 4.99
CA PHE A 192 7.55 -10.82 6.34
C PHE A 192 8.86 -11.34 6.94
N LEU A 193 9.21 -10.86 8.12
CA LEU A 193 10.43 -11.22 8.83
C LEU A 193 10.19 -12.44 9.72
N GLU A 194 11.19 -13.31 9.80
CA GLU A 194 11.24 -14.34 10.82
C GLU A 194 11.30 -13.69 12.20
N HIS A 195 10.57 -14.24 13.15
CA HIS A 195 10.49 -13.67 14.48
C HIS A 195 10.20 -14.71 15.57
N THR A 196 10.57 -14.36 16.80
CA THR A 196 10.15 -15.07 18.02
C THR A 196 9.75 -14.05 19.09
N LEU A 197 8.62 -14.30 19.75
CA LEU A 197 8.12 -13.45 20.84
C LEU A 197 8.34 -14.15 22.18
N SER A 198 9.01 -13.47 23.12
CA SER A 198 9.19 -13.92 24.50
C SER A 198 8.81 -12.80 25.46
N GLY A 199 7.65 -12.93 26.10
CA GLY A 199 7.03 -11.83 26.85
C GLY A 199 6.74 -10.66 25.90
N ASN A 200 7.36 -9.50 26.17
CA ASN A 200 7.21 -8.29 25.35
C ASN A 200 8.41 -8.05 24.42
N THR A 201 9.35 -8.99 24.36
CA THR A 201 10.55 -8.90 23.53
C THR A 201 10.34 -9.71 22.26
N LEU A 202 10.35 -9.02 21.12
CA LEU A 202 10.21 -9.59 19.79
C LEU A 202 11.58 -9.62 19.11
N THR A 203 12.17 -10.80 18.96
CA THR A 203 13.41 -10.99 18.21
C THR A 203 13.06 -11.18 16.75
N ILE A 204 13.68 -10.41 15.86
CA ILE A 204 13.43 -10.44 14.41
C ILE A 204 14.72 -10.72 13.65
N THR A 205 14.64 -11.40 12.52
CA THR A 205 15.76 -11.60 11.59
C THR A 205 15.54 -10.74 10.34
N ALA A 206 16.51 -9.89 10.00
CA ALA A 206 16.46 -9.11 8.76
C ALA A 206 16.47 -10.01 7.52
N PRO A 207 16.03 -9.52 6.34
CA PRO A 207 16.08 -10.29 5.11
C PRO A 207 17.47 -10.91 4.86
N PRO A 208 17.56 -12.08 4.21
CA PRO A 208 18.83 -12.77 4.08
C PRO A 208 19.82 -12.02 3.18
N ASN A 209 19.34 -11.24 2.19
CA ASN A 209 20.16 -10.50 1.25
C ASN A 209 19.37 -9.42 0.47
N GLY A 210 20.11 -8.66 -0.33
CA GLY A 210 19.60 -7.57 -1.19
C GLY A 210 18.61 -7.98 -2.28
N ASN A 211 18.49 -9.26 -2.62
CA ASN A 211 17.52 -9.73 -3.63
C ASN A 211 16.11 -9.79 -3.03
N ILE A 212 16.00 -10.13 -1.75
CA ILE A 212 14.71 -10.18 -1.03
C ILE A 212 14.25 -8.77 -0.66
N TYR A 213 15.13 -7.90 -0.17
CA TYR A 213 14.81 -6.50 0.12
C TYR A 213 15.98 -5.62 -0.30
N ALA A 214 15.71 -4.55 -1.05
CA ALA A 214 16.77 -3.65 -1.50
C ALA A 214 17.43 -2.96 -0.30
N PRO A 215 18.78 -2.84 -0.24
CA PRO A 215 19.43 -2.13 0.87
C PRO A 215 18.96 -0.69 0.94
N GLY A 216 18.51 -0.24 2.11
CA GLY A 216 17.93 1.09 2.26
C GLY A 216 16.92 1.20 3.40
N PRO A 217 16.25 2.37 3.49
CA PRO A 217 15.22 2.60 4.50
C PRO A 217 14.01 1.70 4.24
N GLY A 218 13.28 1.42 5.32
CA GLY A 218 12.01 0.72 5.29
C GLY A 218 11.21 1.03 6.54
N TRP A 219 10.00 0.47 6.61
CA TRP A 219 9.10 0.60 7.74
C TRP A 219 8.76 -0.78 8.28
N ILE A 220 8.96 -0.99 9.58
CA ILE A 220 8.53 -2.19 10.27
C ILE A 220 7.18 -1.97 10.94
N TYR A 221 6.28 -2.92 10.74
CA TYR A 221 4.99 -3.02 11.42
C TYR A 221 4.92 -4.35 12.18
N VAL A 222 4.23 -4.34 13.32
CA VAL A 222 3.80 -5.56 13.99
C VAL A 222 2.32 -5.75 13.72
N VAL A 223 1.95 -6.91 13.20
CA VAL A 223 0.58 -7.29 12.87
C VAL A 223 0.15 -8.40 13.81
N ALA A 224 -0.96 -8.22 14.52
CA ALA A 224 -1.58 -9.26 15.34
C ALA A 224 -3.04 -9.40 14.93
N ASP A 225 -3.44 -10.60 14.50
CA ASP A 225 -4.79 -10.90 14.03
C ASP A 225 -5.30 -9.92 12.95
N GLY A 226 -4.42 -9.59 11.99
CA GLY A 226 -4.72 -8.64 10.91
C GLY A 226 -4.74 -7.15 11.32
N VAL A 227 -4.58 -6.81 12.59
CA VAL A 227 -4.47 -5.43 13.09
C VAL A 227 -2.99 -5.04 13.23
N TRP A 228 -2.59 -3.92 12.63
CA TRP A 228 -1.19 -3.48 12.64
C TRP A 228 -0.90 -2.24 13.48
N SER A 229 0.35 -2.15 13.95
CA SER A 229 0.90 -1.01 14.68
C SER A 229 1.04 0.25 13.80
N GLU A 230 1.43 1.37 14.40
CA GLU A 230 2.15 2.40 13.62
C GLU A 230 3.51 1.83 13.20
N GLY A 231 3.99 2.24 12.03
CA GLY A 231 5.26 1.81 11.46
C GLY A 231 6.44 2.53 12.10
N VAL A 232 7.53 1.80 12.33
CA VAL A 232 8.81 2.37 12.78
C VAL A 232 9.82 2.27 11.64
N GLN A 233 10.50 3.39 11.36
CA GLN A 233 11.53 3.42 10.32
C GLN A 233 12.76 2.59 10.75
N ILE A 234 13.31 1.84 9.80
CA ILE A 234 14.55 1.07 9.97
C ILE A 234 15.42 1.16 8.72
N MET A 235 16.73 1.09 8.87
CA MET A 235 17.69 0.90 7.79
C MET A 235 18.04 -0.58 7.63
N ILE A 236 17.94 -1.14 6.42
CA ILE A 236 18.36 -2.50 6.11
C ILE A 236 19.67 -2.48 5.30
N GLY A 237 20.64 -3.25 5.77
CA GLY A 237 21.99 -3.31 5.21
C GLY A 237 22.97 -2.37 5.91
N ASP A 238 24.05 -2.02 5.21
CA ASP A 238 25.14 -1.18 5.72
C ASP A 238 24.83 0.33 5.79
N GLY A 239 23.79 0.79 5.11
CA GLY A 239 23.31 2.18 5.15
C GLY A 239 24.09 3.20 4.33
N GLY A 240 25.00 2.80 3.45
CA GLY A 240 25.74 3.79 2.61
C GLY A 240 24.90 4.36 1.45
N ASN A 241 25.51 4.83 0.34
CA ASN A 241 24.87 5.09 -0.98
C ASN A 241 25.28 4.11 -2.11
N PRO A 242 24.43 3.81 -3.13
CA PRO A 242 24.79 2.94 -4.27
C PRO A 242 25.82 3.59 -5.22
N PRO A 243 26.54 2.81 -6.04
CA PRO A 243 26.51 1.35 -6.17
C PRO A 243 27.26 0.62 -5.03
N ARG A 244 26.88 -0.62 -4.73
CA ARG A 244 27.49 -1.45 -3.67
C ARG A 244 27.72 -2.89 -4.08
N PRO A 245 28.68 -3.58 -3.43
CA PRO A 245 28.73 -5.05 -3.43
C PRO A 245 27.41 -5.67 -2.92
N ALA A 246 27.13 -6.89 -3.36
CA ALA A 246 26.04 -7.68 -2.81
C ALA A 246 26.23 -7.90 -1.30
N GLN A 247 25.14 -7.80 -0.53
CA GLN A 247 25.14 -7.97 0.92
C GLN A 247 24.28 -9.17 1.31
N GLY A 248 24.64 -9.80 2.44
CA GLY A 248 23.91 -10.92 3.01
C GLY A 248 24.33 -12.29 2.48
N VAL A 249 23.48 -13.28 2.70
CA VAL A 249 23.72 -14.68 2.33
C VAL A 249 23.40 -14.89 0.85
N PRO A 250 24.30 -15.48 0.04
CA PRO A 250 24.01 -15.80 -1.36
C PRO A 250 22.80 -16.73 -1.49
N VAL A 251 21.95 -16.48 -2.48
CA VAL A 251 20.86 -17.42 -2.81
C VAL A 251 21.46 -18.63 -3.53
N SER A 252 21.35 -19.81 -2.93
CA SER A 252 21.74 -21.05 -3.59
C SER A 252 20.77 -21.33 -4.75
N ILE A 253 21.21 -21.03 -5.97
CA ILE A 253 20.56 -21.51 -7.19
C ILE A 253 20.89 -22.99 -7.34
N THR A 254 20.01 -23.85 -6.83
CA THR A 254 19.94 -25.22 -7.33
C THR A 254 19.29 -25.13 -8.71
N SER A 255 20.03 -25.50 -9.76
CA SER A 255 19.46 -25.64 -11.09
C SER A 255 18.29 -26.63 -11.02
N VAL A 256 17.10 -26.15 -11.35
CA VAL A 256 15.90 -26.98 -11.56
C VAL A 256 16.01 -27.69 -12.89
#